data_AF-A0AAJ4W5Y8-F1
#
_entry.id   AF-A0AAJ4W5Y8-F1
#
_cell.length_a   1.000
_cell.length_b   1.000
_cell.length_c   1.000
_cell.angle_alpha   90.00
_cell.angle_beta   90.00
_cell.angle_gamma   90.00
#
_symmetry.space_group_name_H-M   'P 1'
#
loop_
_entity.id
_entity.type
_entity.pdbx_description
1 polymer ?
#
loop_
_entity_poly.entity_id
_entity_poly.type
_entity_poly.pdbx_seq_one_letter_code
_entity_poly.pdbx_strand_id
1 'polypeptide(L)'
;MKTLSTNQIKEIEEFLITQYNIKYQDTRDEVLDHIACEIEELMNEDFGYEIAFKKTFNKWHKDLSPHLWIRYNNIPRFIAKQWFWSDFLSFAVIITLGISIPYLFKNSISQYNLADVLVSTLSLLGVLLGGFVYLNNYKNKGYRISLLKREALSYGGICLFYYILFLSGDVTYKILPLPLLATFTQIYYFREALKVKHNPSRV
;
A
#
# COMPACT_ATOMS: atom_id res chain seq x y z
N MET A 1 -9.84 -39.29 -12.19
CA MET A 1 -9.38 -38.06 -11.52
C MET A 1 -10.46 -37.68 -10.53
N LYS A 2 -10.14 -37.62 -9.24
CA LYS A 2 -11.06 -37.11 -8.21
C LYS A 2 -11.09 -35.59 -8.37
N THR A 3 -12.29 -35.02 -8.44
CA THR A 3 -12.53 -33.58 -8.60
C THR A 3 -13.36 -33.08 -7.43
N LEU A 4 -13.24 -31.79 -7.13
CA LEU A 4 -14.02 -31.16 -6.07
C LEU A 4 -15.49 -31.03 -6.47
N SER A 5 -16.38 -31.28 -5.52
CA SER A 5 -17.80 -30.95 -5.66
C SER A 5 -18.01 -29.44 -5.51
N THR A 6 -19.13 -28.95 -6.04
CA THR A 6 -19.52 -27.53 -5.90
C THR A 6 -19.60 -27.08 -4.44
N ASN A 7 -19.99 -27.97 -3.52
CA ASN A 7 -20.05 -27.65 -2.10
C ASN A 7 -18.65 -27.47 -1.48
N GLN A 8 -17.68 -28.28 -1.90
CA GLN A 8 -16.29 -28.15 -1.43
C GLN A 8 -15.63 -26.90 -1.99
N ILE A 9 -15.90 -26.54 -3.25
CA ILE A 9 -15.43 -25.28 -3.83
C ILE A 9 -15.98 -24.08 -3.05
N LYS A 10 -17.28 -24.10 -2.71
CA LYS A 10 -17.90 -23.06 -1.87
C LYS A 10 -17.29 -22.99 -0.48
N GLU A 11 -16.98 -24.13 0.14
CA GLU A 11 -16.31 -24.18 1.44
C GLU A 11 -14.91 -23.54 1.39
N ILE A 12 -14.13 -23.84 0.35
CA ILE A 12 -12.82 -23.21 0.14
C ILE A 12 -12.96 -21.70 -0.03
N GLU A 13 -13.91 -21.25 -0.86
CA GLU A 13 -14.15 -19.81 -1.07
C GLU A 13 -14.57 -19.11 0.24
N GLU A 14 -15.49 -19.71 1.00
CA GLU A 14 -15.94 -19.16 2.28
C GLU A 14 -14.80 -19.10 3.30
N PHE A 15 -13.90 -20.08 3.32
CA PHE A 15 -12.71 -20.07 4.17
C PHE A 15 -11.74 -18.93 3.79
N LEU A 16 -11.53 -18.68 2.49
CA LEU A 16 -10.72 -17.55 2.00
C LEU A 16 -11.31 -16.19 2.41
N ILE A 17 -12.62 -16.05 2.42
CA ILE A 17 -13.31 -14.83 2.85
C ILE A 17 -13.22 -14.67 4.36
N THR A 18 -13.60 -15.68 5.12
CA THR A 18 -13.80 -15.58 6.58
C THR A 18 -12.50 -15.57 7.36
N GLN A 19 -11.51 -16.39 6.97
CA GLN A 19 -10.25 -16.53 7.70
C GLN A 19 -9.17 -15.57 7.20
N TYR A 20 -9.12 -15.31 5.89
CA TYR A 20 -8.05 -14.52 5.27
C TYR A 20 -8.51 -13.15 4.75
N ASN A 21 -9.82 -12.86 4.80
CA ASN A 21 -10.38 -11.58 4.38
C ASN A 21 -9.98 -11.17 2.95
N ILE A 22 -10.00 -12.13 2.02
CA ILE A 22 -9.71 -11.86 0.60
C ILE A 22 -10.89 -11.09 -0.02
N LYS A 23 -10.69 -9.78 -0.17
CA LYS A 23 -11.74 -8.80 -0.43
C LYS A 23 -12.17 -8.73 -1.90
N TYR A 24 -11.24 -8.85 -2.83
CA TYR A 24 -11.52 -8.64 -4.26
C TYR A 24 -11.79 -9.97 -4.94
N GLN A 25 -12.84 -10.00 -5.76
CA GLN A 25 -13.30 -11.21 -6.45
C GLN A 25 -12.20 -11.80 -7.33
N ASP A 26 -11.60 -11.00 -8.20
CA ASP A 26 -10.57 -11.48 -9.15
C ASP A 26 -9.41 -12.18 -8.43
N THR A 27 -8.93 -11.60 -7.34
CA THR A 27 -7.90 -12.22 -6.48
C THR A 27 -8.40 -13.52 -5.85
N ARG A 28 -9.66 -13.54 -5.40
CA ARG A 28 -10.24 -14.71 -4.77
C ARG A 28 -10.41 -15.85 -5.78
N ASP A 29 -10.84 -15.55 -7.00
CA ASP A 29 -11.01 -16.53 -8.07
C ASP A 29 -9.67 -17.18 -8.44
N GLU A 30 -8.60 -16.39 -8.59
CA GLU A 30 -7.25 -16.90 -8.87
C GLU A 30 -6.71 -17.78 -7.73
N VAL A 31 -6.83 -17.32 -6.49
CA VAL A 31 -6.37 -18.08 -5.32
C VAL A 31 -7.21 -19.35 -5.14
N LEU A 32 -8.52 -19.27 -5.35
CA LEU A 32 -9.45 -20.40 -5.29
C LEU A 32 -9.08 -21.46 -6.33
N ASP A 33 -8.80 -21.07 -7.57
CA ASP A 33 -8.41 -21.99 -8.65
C ASP A 33 -7.12 -22.75 -8.28
N HIS A 34 -6.09 -22.04 -7.86
CA HIS A 34 -4.83 -22.65 -7.44
C HIS A 34 -4.99 -23.60 -6.24
N ILE A 35 -5.76 -23.21 -5.23
CA ILE A 35 -6.01 -24.05 -4.05
C ILE A 35 -6.88 -25.27 -4.42
N ALA A 36 -7.88 -25.09 -5.29
CA ALA A 36 -8.73 -26.17 -5.76
C ALA A 36 -7.91 -27.22 -6.51
N CYS A 37 -7.06 -26.81 -7.46
CA CYS A 37 -6.16 -27.73 -8.16
C CYS A 37 -5.23 -28.48 -7.20
N GLU A 38 -4.62 -27.80 -6.22
CA GLU A 38 -3.71 -28.45 -5.27
C GLU A 38 -4.44 -29.47 -4.37
N ILE A 39 -5.69 -29.19 -3.97
CA ILE A 39 -6.51 -30.14 -3.22
C ILE A 39 -6.88 -31.34 -4.08
N GLU A 40 -7.25 -31.13 -5.35
CA GLU A 40 -7.55 -32.21 -6.29
C GLU A 40 -6.33 -33.11 -6.55
N GLU A 41 -5.15 -32.52 -6.71
CA GLU A 41 -3.88 -33.25 -6.81
C GLU A 41 -3.67 -34.17 -5.60
N LEU A 42 -3.81 -33.64 -4.38
CA LEU A 42 -3.70 -34.43 -3.15
C LEU A 42 -4.80 -35.51 -3.06
N MET A 43 -6.03 -35.23 -3.50
CA MET A 43 -7.09 -36.24 -3.53
C MET A 43 -6.78 -37.38 -4.51
N ASN A 44 -6.12 -37.07 -5.62
CA ASN A 44 -5.62 -38.06 -6.59
C ASN A 44 -4.42 -38.87 -6.04
N GLU A 45 -3.69 -38.36 -5.06
CA GLU A 45 -2.68 -39.09 -4.26
C GLU A 45 -3.29 -39.87 -3.08
N ASP A 46 -4.58 -40.19 -3.14
CA ASP A 46 -5.34 -40.94 -2.14
C ASP A 46 -5.49 -40.28 -0.75
N PHE A 47 -5.26 -38.97 -0.65
CA PHE A 47 -5.72 -38.24 0.53
C PHE A 47 -7.24 -38.03 0.51
N GLY A 48 -7.87 -38.13 1.69
CA GLY A 48 -9.25 -37.66 1.87
C GLY A 48 -9.33 -36.13 1.78
N TYR A 49 -10.47 -35.61 1.33
CA TYR A 49 -10.69 -34.16 1.15
C TYR A 49 -10.30 -33.33 2.38
N GLU A 50 -10.74 -33.70 3.58
CA GLU A 50 -10.42 -32.93 4.80
C GLU A 50 -8.91 -32.85 5.07
N ILE A 51 -8.17 -33.91 4.76
CA ILE A 51 -6.72 -33.96 4.94
C ILE A 51 -6.04 -33.09 3.89
N ALA A 52 -6.48 -33.22 2.62
CA ALA A 52 -5.99 -32.40 1.51
C ALA A 52 -6.25 -30.89 1.76
N PHE A 53 -7.45 -30.54 2.23
CA PHE A 53 -7.84 -29.20 2.62
C PHE A 53 -6.91 -28.63 3.69
N LYS A 54 -6.74 -29.34 4.82
CA LYS A 54 -5.88 -28.88 5.93
C LYS A 54 -4.42 -28.73 5.48
N LYS A 55 -3.90 -29.70 4.72
CA LYS A 55 -2.51 -29.69 4.23
C LYS A 55 -2.27 -28.50 3.30
N THR A 56 -3.20 -28.24 2.38
CA THR A 56 -3.13 -27.11 1.45
C THR A 56 -3.18 -25.78 2.21
N PHE A 57 -4.17 -25.58 3.08
CA PHE A 57 -4.27 -24.33 3.82
C PHE A 57 -3.13 -24.08 4.81
N ASN A 58 -2.53 -25.13 5.40
CA ASN A 58 -1.33 -24.98 6.22
C ASN A 58 -0.14 -24.48 5.40
N LYS A 59 0.02 -24.96 4.17
CA LYS A 59 1.06 -24.47 3.23
C LYS A 59 0.81 -23.01 2.85
N TRP A 60 -0.43 -22.69 2.48
CA TRP A 60 -0.82 -21.35 2.01
C TRP A 60 -0.94 -20.30 3.11
N HIS A 61 -1.06 -20.71 4.38
CA HIS A 61 -1.30 -19.81 5.51
C HIS A 61 -0.33 -18.61 5.57
N LYS A 62 0.96 -18.86 5.32
CA LYS A 62 1.99 -17.82 5.35
C LYS A 62 1.78 -16.74 4.28
N ASP A 63 1.26 -17.13 3.12
CA ASP A 63 1.11 -16.26 1.97
C ASP A 63 -0.25 -15.55 1.95
N LEU A 64 -1.30 -16.22 2.42
CA LEU A 64 -2.64 -15.66 2.56
C LEU A 64 -2.78 -14.75 3.78
N SER A 65 -2.02 -15.02 4.86
CA SER A 65 -2.02 -14.15 6.03
C SER A 65 -1.51 -12.74 5.68
N PRO A 66 -1.99 -11.69 6.37
CA PRO A 66 -1.52 -10.34 6.13
C PRO A 66 0.00 -10.21 6.26
N HIS A 67 0.58 -9.29 5.48
CA HIS A 67 1.99 -8.96 5.64
C HIS A 67 2.25 -8.32 7.01
N LEU A 68 3.37 -8.65 7.64
CA LEU A 68 3.75 -8.19 8.99
C LEU A 68 3.95 -6.68 9.12
N TRP A 69 4.00 -5.95 8.00
CA TRP A 69 4.24 -4.51 8.03
C TRP A 69 2.89 -3.82 8.12
N ILE A 70 2.70 -2.99 9.15
CA ILE A 70 1.41 -2.35 9.47
C ILE A 70 0.78 -1.62 8.28
N ARG A 71 1.61 -1.10 7.36
CA ARG A 71 1.17 -0.48 6.11
C ARG A 71 0.31 -1.41 5.24
N TYR A 72 0.62 -2.69 5.21
CA TYR A 72 -0.10 -3.69 4.42
C TYR A 72 -1.11 -4.49 5.25
N ASN A 73 -1.57 -3.94 6.38
CA ASN A 73 -2.62 -4.58 7.16
C ASN A 73 -3.85 -4.85 6.29
N ASN A 74 -4.44 -6.03 6.43
CA ASN A 74 -5.55 -6.55 5.60
C ASN A 74 -5.21 -6.75 4.11
N ILE A 75 -3.93 -6.85 3.75
CA ILE A 75 -3.48 -7.23 2.40
C ILE A 75 -2.74 -8.56 2.50
N PRO A 76 -3.15 -9.61 1.75
CA PRO A 76 -2.44 -10.88 1.70
C PRO A 76 -0.95 -10.69 1.39
N ARG A 77 -0.10 -11.45 2.07
CA ARG A 77 1.35 -11.31 1.96
C ARG A 77 1.87 -11.54 0.55
N PHE A 78 1.30 -12.48 -0.19
CA PHE A 78 1.73 -12.76 -1.57
C PHE A 78 1.59 -11.53 -2.47
N ILE A 79 0.53 -10.73 -2.29
CA ILE A 79 0.30 -9.47 -3.01
C ILE A 79 1.27 -8.40 -2.50
N ALA A 80 1.33 -8.21 -1.18
CA ALA A 80 2.16 -7.16 -0.58
C ALA A 80 3.66 -7.32 -0.89
N LYS A 81 4.15 -8.57 -0.97
CA LYS A 81 5.55 -8.89 -1.27
C LYS A 81 5.98 -8.34 -2.64
N GLN A 82 5.07 -8.25 -3.60
CA GLN A 82 5.37 -7.70 -4.93
C GLN A 82 5.73 -6.21 -4.87
N TRP A 83 5.20 -5.48 -3.89
CA TRP A 83 5.40 -4.03 -3.77
C TRP A 83 6.43 -3.66 -2.69
N PHE A 84 6.63 -4.54 -1.70
CA PHE A 84 7.46 -4.29 -0.52
C PHE A 84 8.82 -3.67 -0.86
N TRP A 85 9.60 -4.29 -1.74
CA TRP A 85 10.95 -3.82 -2.04
C TRP A 85 10.96 -2.48 -2.78
N SER A 86 10.04 -2.29 -3.72
CA SER A 86 9.91 -1.02 -4.45
C SER A 86 9.47 0.11 -3.52
N ASP A 87 8.52 -0.16 -2.62
CA ASP A 87 8.06 0.76 -1.59
C ASP A 87 9.18 1.11 -0.60
N PHE A 88 9.90 0.10 -0.11
CA PHE A 88 11.00 0.27 0.84
C PHE A 88 12.14 1.12 0.26
N LEU A 89 12.59 0.81 -0.96
CA LEU A 89 13.64 1.58 -1.64
C LEU A 89 13.19 3.02 -1.90
N SER A 90 11.94 3.22 -2.31
CA SER A 90 11.40 4.56 -2.54
C SER A 90 11.39 5.38 -1.24
N PHE A 91 10.98 4.79 -0.12
CA PHE A 91 11.02 5.47 1.17
C PHE A 91 12.43 5.73 1.68
N ALA A 92 13.37 4.80 1.48
CA ALA A 92 14.78 5.04 1.82
C ALA A 92 15.31 6.29 1.08
N VAL A 93 15.05 6.38 -0.22
CA VAL A 93 15.44 7.56 -1.03
C VAL A 93 14.73 8.84 -0.55
N ILE A 94 13.42 8.77 -0.28
CA ILE A 94 12.65 9.92 0.21
C ILE A 94 13.20 10.42 1.54
N ILE A 95 13.51 9.51 2.47
CA ILE A 95 14.10 9.84 3.78
C ILE A 95 15.45 10.52 3.60
N THR A 96 16.33 9.93 2.79
CA THR A 96 17.64 10.50 2.51
C THR A 96 17.52 11.91 1.94
N LEU A 97 16.70 12.10 0.90
CA LEU A 97 16.55 13.41 0.24
C LEU A 97 15.83 14.44 1.11
N GLY A 98 14.76 14.04 1.79
CA GLY A 98 13.97 14.93 2.64
C GLY A 98 14.76 15.46 3.82
N ILE A 99 15.71 14.67 4.34
CA ILE A 99 16.65 15.14 5.36
C ILE A 99 17.80 15.93 4.71
N SER A 100 18.43 15.45 3.64
CA SER A 100 19.65 16.07 3.13
C SER A 100 19.42 17.46 2.54
N ILE A 101 18.33 17.67 1.79
CA ILE A 101 18.09 18.91 1.03
C ILE A 101 18.07 20.16 1.94
N PRO A 102 17.28 20.22 3.03
CA PRO A 102 17.26 21.41 3.89
C PRO A 102 18.63 21.74 4.51
N TYR A 103 19.44 20.73 4.84
CA TYR A 103 20.76 20.94 5.42
C TYR A 103 21.82 21.34 4.39
N LEU A 104 21.73 20.82 3.16
CA LEU A 104 22.61 21.23 2.05
C LEU A 104 22.39 22.71 1.70
N PHE A 105 21.14 23.17 1.72
CA PHE A 105 20.77 24.55 1.38
C PHE A 105 20.62 25.47 2.60
N LYS A 106 21.12 25.08 3.78
CA LYS A 106 20.89 25.82 5.04
C LYS A 106 21.26 27.30 4.95
N ASN A 107 22.40 27.61 4.32
CA ASN A 107 22.91 28.99 4.23
C ASN A 107 21.97 29.85 3.38
N SER A 108 21.55 29.35 2.22
CA SER A 108 20.61 30.05 1.34
C SER A 108 19.25 30.22 2.01
N ILE A 109 18.73 29.18 2.66
CA ILE A 109 17.42 29.23 3.34
C ILE A 109 17.42 30.27 4.45
N SER A 110 18.47 30.30 5.29
CA SER A 110 18.58 31.27 6.38
C SER A 110 18.86 32.69 5.88
N GLN A 111 19.73 32.87 4.88
CA GLN A 111 20.08 34.19 4.36
C GLN A 111 18.88 34.90 3.72
N TYR A 112 18.03 34.15 3.00
CA TYR A 112 16.87 34.69 2.29
C TYR A 112 15.55 34.51 3.05
N ASN A 113 15.60 34.05 4.31
CA ASN A 113 14.44 33.76 5.14
C ASN A 113 13.34 32.92 4.43
N LEU A 114 13.75 31.86 3.72
CA LEU A 114 12.85 31.09 2.85
C LEU A 114 12.05 30.01 3.59
N ALA A 115 12.34 29.77 4.87
CA ALA A 115 11.82 28.62 5.61
C ALA A 115 10.27 28.62 5.68
N ASP A 116 9.65 29.75 6.04
CA ASP A 116 8.20 29.85 6.17
C ASP A 116 7.47 29.61 4.83
N VAL A 117 7.97 30.22 3.76
CA VAL A 117 7.41 30.09 2.40
C VAL A 117 7.53 28.65 1.91
N LEU A 118 8.70 28.02 2.12
CA LEU A 118 8.94 26.65 1.72
C LEU A 118 8.06 25.66 2.49
N VAL A 119 7.94 25.79 3.82
CA VAL A 119 7.04 24.94 4.62
C VAL A 119 5.60 25.08 4.14
N SER A 120 5.11 26.31 3.96
CA SER A 120 3.73 26.57 3.54
C SER A 120 3.45 25.99 2.15
N THR A 121 4.37 26.20 1.20
CA THR A 121 4.22 25.74 -0.18
C THR A 121 4.30 24.22 -0.29
N LEU A 122 5.27 23.59 0.39
CA LEU A 122 5.40 22.13 0.41
C LEU A 122 4.18 21.47 1.05
N SER A 123 3.71 22.01 2.18
CA SER A 123 2.55 21.48 2.89
C SER A 123 1.29 21.59 2.04
N LEU A 124 1.04 22.76 1.42
CA LEU A 124 -0.10 22.95 0.52
C LEU A 124 -0.04 22.00 -0.68
N LEU A 125 1.14 21.87 -1.31
CA LEU A 125 1.33 20.93 -2.42
C LEU A 125 1.02 19.48 -1.99
N GLY A 126 1.48 19.07 -0.81
CA GLY A 126 1.20 17.74 -0.26
C GLY A 126 -0.30 17.47 -0.06
N VAL A 127 -1.04 18.46 0.45
CA VAL A 127 -2.52 18.39 0.58
C VAL A 127 -3.18 18.22 -0.79
N LEU A 128 -2.80 19.06 -1.76
CA LEU A 128 -3.38 19.02 -3.11
C LEU A 128 -3.12 17.69 -3.82
N LEU A 129 -1.89 17.16 -3.71
CA LEU A 129 -1.55 15.85 -4.27
C LEU A 129 -2.36 14.72 -3.61
N GLY A 130 -2.48 14.72 -2.29
CA GLY A 130 -3.26 13.72 -1.56
C GLY A 130 -4.74 13.74 -1.96
N GLY A 131 -5.33 14.93 -2.03
CA GLY A 131 -6.70 15.13 -2.52
C GLY A 131 -6.89 14.66 -3.97
N PHE A 132 -5.95 15.00 -4.85
CA PHE A 132 -5.99 14.57 -6.25
C PHE A 132 -5.94 13.04 -6.40
N VAL A 133 -5.02 12.37 -5.68
CA VAL A 133 -4.91 10.90 -5.71
C VAL A 133 -6.21 10.25 -5.28
N TYR A 134 -6.83 10.76 -4.21
CA TYR A 134 -8.10 10.25 -3.71
C TYR A 134 -9.24 10.44 -4.71
N LEU A 135 -9.44 11.67 -5.20
CA LEU A 135 -10.55 12.01 -6.09
C LEU A 135 -10.46 11.29 -7.44
N ASN A 136 -9.29 11.29 -8.08
CA ASN A 136 -9.08 10.67 -9.39
C ASN A 136 -9.22 9.14 -9.35
N ASN A 137 -9.10 8.52 -8.17
CA ASN A 137 -9.18 7.06 -8.01
C ASN A 137 -10.34 6.61 -7.13
N TYR A 138 -11.30 7.49 -6.85
CA TYR A 138 -12.41 7.21 -5.93
C TYR A 138 -13.17 5.92 -6.29
N LYS A 139 -13.51 5.76 -7.57
CA LYS A 139 -14.25 4.59 -8.10
C LYS A 139 -13.39 3.34 -8.30
N ASN A 140 -12.07 3.48 -8.33
CA ASN A 140 -11.15 2.37 -8.63
C ASN A 140 -11.04 1.43 -7.43
N LYS A 141 -11.16 0.12 -7.70
CA LYS A 141 -11.06 -0.97 -6.72
C LYS A 141 -9.75 -1.74 -6.96
N GLY A 142 -9.27 -2.42 -5.92
CA GLY A 142 -8.01 -3.17 -5.92
C GLY A 142 -7.18 -2.89 -4.68
N TYR A 143 -6.35 -3.87 -4.28
CA TYR A 143 -5.52 -3.77 -3.07
C TYR A 143 -4.56 -2.59 -3.15
N ARG A 144 -3.82 -2.44 -4.27
CA ARG A 144 -2.83 -1.37 -4.43
C ARG A 144 -3.47 0.01 -4.39
N ILE A 145 -4.56 0.22 -5.14
CA ILE A 145 -5.18 1.53 -5.23
C ILE A 145 -5.88 1.93 -3.93
N SER A 146 -6.45 0.96 -3.20
CA SER A 146 -7.08 1.23 -1.91
C SER A 146 -6.06 1.57 -0.84
N LEU A 147 -4.89 0.89 -0.87
CA LEU A 147 -3.74 1.27 -0.06
C LEU A 147 -3.29 2.70 -0.36
N LEU A 148 -3.02 3.02 -1.64
CA LEU A 148 -2.53 4.33 -2.05
C LEU A 148 -3.51 5.45 -1.67
N LYS A 149 -4.83 5.24 -1.84
CA LYS A 149 -5.86 6.21 -1.41
C LYS A 149 -5.81 6.47 0.09
N ARG A 150 -5.74 5.41 0.91
CA ARG A 150 -5.68 5.53 2.36
C ARG A 150 -4.44 6.30 2.79
N GLU A 151 -3.27 5.89 2.30
CA GLU A 151 -2.00 6.52 2.66
C GLU A 151 -1.92 7.98 2.16
N ALA A 152 -2.38 8.27 0.93
CA ALA A 152 -2.42 9.63 0.41
C ALA A 152 -3.34 10.54 1.22
N LEU A 153 -4.47 10.04 1.72
CA LEU A 153 -5.35 10.80 2.61
C LEU A 153 -4.66 11.07 3.96
N SER A 154 -4.04 10.04 4.58
CA SER A 154 -3.34 10.17 5.86
C SER A 154 -2.18 11.16 5.79
N TYR A 155 -1.30 11.05 4.79
CA TYR A 155 -0.21 12.00 4.59
C TYR A 155 -0.70 13.39 4.17
N GLY A 156 -1.87 13.46 3.52
CA GLY A 156 -2.50 14.73 3.16
C GLY A 156 -2.97 15.46 4.43
N GLY A 157 -3.54 14.73 5.38
CA GLY A 157 -3.85 15.23 6.71
C GLY A 157 -2.62 15.71 7.49
N ILE A 158 -1.49 14.97 7.42
CA ILE A 158 -0.22 15.40 8.03
C ILE A 158 0.27 16.71 7.40
N CYS A 159 0.21 16.84 6.08
CA CYS A 159 0.59 18.07 5.39
C CYS A 159 -0.33 19.24 5.79
N LEU A 160 -1.64 19.00 5.89
CA LEU A 160 -2.59 20.01 6.35
C LEU A 160 -2.30 20.46 7.79
N PHE A 161 -1.97 19.50 8.67
CA PHE A 161 -1.55 19.79 10.03
C PHE A 161 -0.30 20.70 10.06
N TYR A 162 0.73 20.40 9.27
CA TYR A 162 1.91 21.26 9.17
C TYR A 162 1.59 22.64 8.60
N TYR A 163 0.74 22.71 7.57
CA TYR A 163 0.31 23.99 7.00
C TYR A 163 -0.35 24.89 8.04
N ILE A 164 -1.24 24.34 8.87
CA ILE A 164 -1.93 25.08 9.93
C ILE A 164 -0.96 25.44 11.06
N LEU A 165 -0.13 24.49 11.50
CA LEU A 165 0.80 24.67 12.63
C LEU A 165 1.82 25.79 12.37
N PHE A 166 2.29 25.91 11.13
CA PHE A 166 3.34 26.86 10.77
C PHE A 166 2.81 28.12 10.06
N LEU A 167 1.49 28.33 10.07
CA LEU A 167 0.86 29.51 9.49
C LEU A 167 1.30 30.82 10.19
N SER A 168 1.66 30.74 11.48
CA SER A 168 2.03 31.91 12.30
C SER A 168 3.42 32.46 12.04
N GLY A 169 4.25 31.79 11.21
CA GLY A 169 5.54 32.30 10.73
C GLY A 169 6.58 32.48 11.83
N ASP A 170 7.41 31.46 12.04
CA ASP A 170 8.63 31.50 12.87
C ASP A 170 9.42 30.19 12.63
N VAL A 171 9.47 29.76 11.38
CA VAL A 171 10.02 28.46 11.01
C VAL A 171 11.51 28.57 10.72
N THR A 172 12.28 27.60 11.21
CA THR A 172 13.70 27.47 10.85
C THR A 172 13.91 26.34 9.85
N TYR A 173 15.05 26.36 9.14
CA TYR A 173 15.40 25.29 8.19
C TYR A 173 15.42 23.89 8.82
N LYS A 174 15.56 23.79 10.15
CA LYS A 174 15.55 22.51 10.89
C LYS A 174 14.20 21.81 10.85
N ILE A 175 13.12 22.54 10.62
CA ILE A 175 11.75 22.02 10.57
C ILE A 175 11.38 21.55 9.15
N LEU A 176 12.00 22.12 8.11
CA LEU A 176 11.74 21.80 6.70
C LEU A 176 11.77 20.31 6.33
N PRO A 177 12.61 19.44 6.95
CA PRO A 177 12.57 18.02 6.66
C PRO A 177 11.18 17.39 6.82
N LEU A 178 10.36 17.83 7.79
CA LEU A 178 9.05 17.25 8.05
C LEU A 178 8.06 17.42 6.89
N PRO A 179 7.70 18.65 6.46
CA PRO A 179 6.83 18.83 5.31
C PRO A 179 7.47 18.33 4.02
N LEU A 180 8.80 18.41 3.87
CA LEU A 180 9.45 17.89 2.67
C LEU A 180 9.31 16.37 2.53
N LEU A 181 9.51 15.62 3.61
CA LEU A 181 9.30 14.17 3.63
C LEU A 181 7.85 13.80 3.32
N ALA A 182 6.89 14.52 3.92
CA ALA A 182 5.47 14.28 3.68
C ALA A 182 5.10 14.56 2.22
N THR A 183 5.58 15.66 1.63
CA THR A 183 5.31 16.02 0.24
C THR A 183 5.99 15.08 -0.75
N PHE A 184 7.24 14.66 -0.51
CA PHE A 184 7.90 13.65 -1.34
C PHE A 184 7.19 12.30 -1.29
N THR A 185 6.66 11.93 -0.12
CA THR A 185 5.81 10.75 0.03
C THR A 185 4.51 10.89 -0.78
N GLN A 186 3.91 12.08 -0.82
CA GLN A 186 2.74 12.36 -1.67
C GLN A 186 3.06 12.27 -3.17
N ILE A 187 4.20 12.80 -3.60
CA ILE A 187 4.66 12.69 -4.99
C ILE A 187 4.83 11.20 -5.37
N TYR A 188 5.37 10.40 -4.45
CA TYR A 188 5.47 8.96 -4.65
C TYR A 188 4.09 8.30 -4.83
N TYR A 189 3.12 8.57 -3.95
CA TYR A 189 1.77 8.01 -4.07
C TYR A 189 1.06 8.46 -5.34
N PHE A 190 1.23 9.72 -5.73
CA PHE A 190 0.72 10.25 -6.99
C PHE A 190 1.28 9.48 -8.19
N ARG A 191 2.60 9.31 -8.25
CA ARG A 191 3.26 8.55 -9.32
C ARG A 191 2.81 7.09 -9.37
N GLU A 192 2.70 6.44 -8.22
CA GLU A 192 2.26 5.05 -8.13
C GLU A 192 0.78 4.89 -8.54
N ALA A 193 -0.09 5.82 -8.16
CA ALA A 193 -1.49 5.80 -8.58
C ALA A 193 -1.63 5.95 -10.09
N LEU A 194 -0.80 6.79 -10.73
CA LEU A 194 -0.75 6.90 -12.20
C LEU A 194 -0.31 5.60 -12.86
N LYS A 195 0.69 4.90 -12.31
CA LYS A 195 1.15 3.60 -12.85
C LYS A 195 0.05 2.54 -12.83
N VAL A 196 -0.69 2.44 -11.72
CA VAL A 196 -1.80 1.47 -11.60
C VAL A 196 -2.89 1.75 -12.63
N LYS A 197 -3.18 3.03 -12.92
CA LYS A 197 -4.18 3.41 -13.93
C LYS A 197 -3.77 2.99 -15.35
N HIS A 198 -2.48 3.01 -15.67
CA HIS A 198 -1.97 2.68 -17.02
C HIS A 198 -1.66 1.20 -17.20
N ASN A 199 -1.55 0.41 -16.13
CA ASN A 199 -1.19 -1.00 -16.19
C ASN A 199 -1.99 -1.83 -15.16
N PRO A 200 -3.28 -2.12 -15.45
CA PRO A 200 -4.16 -2.84 -14.53
C PRO A 200 -3.76 -4.31 -14.31
N SER A 201 -2.89 -4.89 -15.15
CA SER A 201 -2.42 -6.28 -15.07
C SER A 201 -1.33 -6.53 -14.01
N ARG A 202 -0.96 -5.52 -13.20
CA ARG A 202 -0.02 -5.65 -12.06
C ARG A 202 -0.72 -5.67 -10.70
N VAL A 203 -2.02 -6.00 -10.69
CA VAL A 203 -2.81 -6.15 -9.46
C VAL A 203 -2.58 -7.53 -8.88
#